data_AF-A0A8J2MWA1-F1
#
_entry.id   AF-A0A8J2MWA1-F1
#
_cell.length_a   1.000
_cell.length_b   1.000
_cell.length_c   1.000
_cell.angle_alpha   90.00
_cell.angle_beta   90.00
_cell.angle_gamma   90.00
#
_symmetry.space_group_name_H-M   'P 1'
#
loop_
_entity.id
_entity.type
_entity.pdbx_description
1 polymer ?
#
loop_
_entity_poly.entity_id
_entity_poly.type
_entity_poly.pdbx_seq_one_letter_code
_entity_poly.pdbx_strand_id
1 'polypeptide(L)'
;MLADGKIDSLDTHLEQFKLNDQNRQIDLANLLKEYGQLLDEYKDLKKAYEEKGKIAITKPAATSITAVTARPQNRYVLVLVDGNNYIFNHELIREKEEGGMRAARMLNEAVENYLQQSTFTRGARVHVKIYADLTNLSKQLAKSKVIGLEKRSLSPFSAAFTRAISTFDFIDALDEEGTRFKIREQFKIASEDTACCHILYAACHDPASLSQLVPFSGERNKITLVQGAGWNPGFHQFDLNVTQFKTVFRWSELPVAAPASKSAAAAAPKQNAIAAVQRSILIPGLPTPRKESWRRDGSFSVSDSAFGDLSPTETNGSDEQDGVGREEQSAYPQTAKGGPSKPQKDSQLCRYFQKGFCRFGNKCNFQHVPKGLDGVNDHSSISSLLPAAPIPGFIPLNKSHQRIDTYLAFPSPVAWKIYNARFAKAKPCNTFHLQQECSAGNCTFDHSDIEPEAKQVLDY
;
A
#
# COMPACT_ATOMS: atom_id res chain seq x y z
N MET A 1 14.03 62.60 20.45
CA MET A 1 14.89 61.45 20.81
C MET A 1 14.42 60.26 19.98
N LEU A 2 15.33 59.41 19.50
CA LEU A 2 14.94 58.15 18.86
C LEU A 2 14.53 57.19 19.98
N ALA A 3 13.41 56.48 19.84
CA ALA A 3 12.91 55.61 20.90
C ALA A 3 13.79 54.36 21.03
N ASP A 4 14.31 54.12 22.23
CA ASP A 4 15.43 53.20 22.49
C ASP A 4 15.14 51.75 22.06
N GLY A 5 13.89 51.30 22.22
CA GLY A 5 13.43 49.98 21.76
C GLY A 5 13.55 49.71 20.23
N LYS A 6 13.84 50.72 19.40
CA LYS A 6 14.24 50.50 17.99
C LYS A 6 15.71 50.10 17.85
N ILE A 7 16.57 50.52 18.78
CA ILE A 7 17.98 50.15 18.83
C ILE A 7 18.10 48.73 19.36
N ASP A 8 17.44 48.41 20.48
CA ASP A 8 17.39 47.05 21.06
C ASP A 8 16.92 45.99 20.03
N SER A 9 15.90 46.33 19.22
CA SER A 9 15.39 45.47 18.15
C SER A 9 16.35 45.33 16.96
N LEU A 10 17.23 46.31 16.72
CA LEU A 10 18.26 46.23 15.68
C LEU A 10 19.46 45.40 16.17
N ASP A 11 19.89 45.58 17.42
CA ASP A 11 20.97 44.80 18.02
C ASP A 11 20.58 43.31 18.14
N THR A 12 19.35 43.01 18.57
CA THR A 12 18.82 41.62 18.57
C THR A 12 18.91 40.97 17.18
N HIS A 13 18.57 41.71 16.12
CA HIS A 13 18.61 41.22 14.74
C HIS A 13 20.06 41.10 14.22
N LEU A 14 20.96 41.98 14.66
CA LEU A 14 22.40 41.94 14.38
C LEU A 14 23.07 40.72 15.03
N GLU A 15 22.70 40.37 16.26
CA GLU A 15 23.18 39.16 16.94
C GLU A 15 22.68 37.88 16.27
N GLN A 16 21.39 37.83 15.90
CA GLN A 16 20.84 36.73 15.09
C GLN A 16 21.57 36.56 13.76
N PHE A 17 21.89 37.67 13.07
CA PHE A 17 22.65 37.63 11.82
C PHE A 17 24.08 37.08 12.03
N LYS A 18 24.79 37.55 13.06
CA LYS A 18 26.13 37.05 13.43
C LYS A 18 26.12 35.54 13.73
N LEU A 19 25.15 35.08 14.52
CA LEU A 19 25.00 33.66 14.87
C LEU A 19 24.69 32.80 13.63
N ASN A 20 23.82 33.28 12.75
CA ASN A 20 23.48 32.57 11.51
C ASN A 20 24.67 32.47 10.55
N ASP A 21 25.50 33.51 10.46
CA ASP A 21 26.72 33.46 9.64
C ASP A 21 27.80 32.54 10.24
N GLN A 22 27.93 32.50 11.57
CA GLN A 22 28.77 31.51 12.26
C GLN A 22 28.32 30.08 11.99
N ASN A 23 27.02 29.79 12.09
CA ASN A 23 26.47 28.48 11.75
C ASN A 23 26.75 28.11 10.29
N ARG A 24 26.48 29.03 9.35
CA ARG A 24 26.77 28.86 7.91
C ARG A 24 28.25 28.55 7.63
N GLN A 25 29.16 29.14 8.41
CA GLN A 25 30.60 28.91 8.30
C GLN A 25 31.01 27.55 8.87
N ILE A 26 30.36 27.08 9.95
CA ILE A 26 30.53 25.73 10.52
C ILE A 26 30.01 24.67 9.53
N ASP A 27 28.82 24.87 8.97
CA ASP A 27 28.22 23.97 7.98
C ASP A 27 29.09 23.84 6.73
N LEU A 28 29.64 24.96 6.23
CA LEU A 28 30.60 24.95 5.12
C LEU A 28 31.89 24.18 5.47
N ALA A 29 32.42 24.32 6.69
CA ALA A 29 33.59 23.58 7.13
C ALA A 29 33.33 22.06 7.24
N ASN A 30 32.14 21.67 7.70
CA ASN A 30 31.70 20.27 7.74
C ASN A 30 31.54 19.71 6.32
N LEU A 31 30.87 20.44 5.41
CA LEU A 31 30.68 20.03 4.02
C LEU A 31 32.02 19.83 3.28
N LEU A 32 32.99 20.73 3.51
CA LEU A 32 34.34 20.61 2.93
C LEU A 32 35.11 19.39 3.48
N LYS A 33 34.90 19.04 4.75
CA LYS A 33 35.49 17.84 5.37
C LYS A 33 34.88 16.56 4.80
N GLU A 34 33.55 16.49 4.70
CA GLU A 34 32.84 15.36 4.08
C GLU A 34 33.23 15.16 2.62
N TYR A 35 33.32 16.26 1.85
CA TYR A 35 33.81 16.24 0.47
C TYR A 35 35.25 15.73 0.36
N GLY A 36 36.13 16.12 1.30
CA GLY A 36 37.49 15.59 1.40
C GLY A 36 37.53 14.08 1.64
N GLN A 37 36.74 13.58 2.60
CA GLN A 37 36.63 12.15 2.89
C GLN A 37 36.11 11.36 1.68
N LEU A 38 35.04 11.84 1.02
CA LEU A 38 34.47 11.20 -0.16
C LEU A 38 35.44 11.20 -1.37
N LEU A 39 36.27 12.24 -1.51
CA LEU A 39 37.35 12.26 -2.51
C LEU A 39 38.43 11.22 -2.25
N ASP A 40 38.78 10.94 -0.98
CA ASP A 40 39.77 9.93 -0.64
C ASP A 40 39.22 8.50 -0.79
N GLU A 41 37.98 8.25 -0.36
CA GLU A 41 37.26 7.01 -0.66
C GLU A 41 37.17 6.73 -2.16
N TYR A 42 36.88 7.76 -2.98
CA TYR A 42 36.86 7.64 -4.43
C TYR A 42 38.24 7.30 -5.02
N LYS A 43 39.33 7.91 -4.51
CA LYS A 43 40.70 7.59 -4.96
C LYS A 43 41.05 6.13 -4.67
N ASP A 44 40.71 5.63 -3.49
CA ASP A 44 41.05 4.26 -3.08
C ASP A 44 40.17 3.21 -3.78
N LEU A 45 38.89 3.49 -3.97
CA LEU A 45 38.01 2.67 -4.81
C LEU A 45 38.52 2.61 -6.26
N LYS A 46 38.99 3.74 -6.80
CA LYS A 46 39.59 3.80 -8.15
C LYS A 46 40.87 2.97 -8.26
N LYS A 47 41.81 3.09 -7.30
CA LYS A 47 43.02 2.23 -7.25
C LYS A 47 42.63 0.75 -7.26
N ALA A 48 41.72 0.34 -6.38
CA ALA A 48 41.26 -1.05 -6.28
C ALA A 48 40.55 -1.56 -7.55
N TYR A 49 39.97 -0.67 -8.36
CA TYR A 49 39.40 -1.01 -9.67
C TYR A 49 40.48 -1.16 -10.75
N GLU A 50 41.47 -0.27 -10.79
CA GLU A 50 42.61 -0.34 -11.71
C GLU A 50 43.51 -1.56 -11.45
N GLU A 51 43.67 -1.97 -10.19
CA GLU A 51 44.38 -3.20 -9.81
C GLU A 51 43.62 -4.46 -10.27
N LYS A 52 42.30 -4.52 -10.06
CA LYS A 52 41.45 -5.61 -10.59
C LYS A 52 41.50 -5.69 -12.12
N GLY A 53 41.55 -4.55 -12.81
CA GLY A 53 41.74 -4.49 -14.26
C GLY A 53 43.06 -5.09 -14.72
N LYS A 54 44.17 -4.85 -14.00
CA LYS A 54 45.50 -5.40 -14.32
C LYS A 54 45.56 -6.92 -14.12
N ILE A 55 44.95 -7.44 -13.04
CA ILE A 55 44.93 -8.88 -12.73
C ILE A 55 44.20 -9.70 -13.81
N ALA A 56 43.20 -9.13 -14.48
CA ALA A 56 42.38 -9.82 -15.48
C ALA A 56 43.11 -10.17 -16.79
N ILE A 57 44.28 -9.59 -17.07
CA ILE A 57 44.96 -9.69 -18.38
C ILE A 57 46.01 -10.82 -18.41
N THR A 58 46.46 -11.35 -17.26
CA THR A 58 47.60 -12.28 -17.19
C THR A 58 47.31 -13.59 -16.46
N LYS A 59 46.54 -14.49 -17.09
CA LYS A 59 46.80 -15.96 -17.12
C LYS A 59 45.78 -16.74 -17.97
N PRO A 60 46.22 -17.62 -18.90
CA PRO A 60 45.36 -18.68 -19.46
C PRO A 60 45.16 -19.84 -18.46
N ALA A 61 44.23 -20.74 -18.74
CA ALA A 61 43.78 -21.77 -17.80
C ALA A 61 44.73 -22.97 -17.65
N ALA A 62 44.90 -23.44 -16.41
CA ALA A 62 45.34 -24.80 -16.08
C ALA A 62 44.83 -25.24 -14.70
N THR A 63 44.47 -26.51 -14.60
CA THR A 63 43.86 -27.23 -13.47
C THR A 63 44.60 -27.15 -12.13
N SER A 64 43.88 -26.95 -11.01
CA SER A 64 44.10 -27.67 -9.74
C SER A 64 42.97 -27.42 -8.72
N ILE A 65 42.69 -28.40 -7.86
CA ILE A 65 41.66 -28.33 -6.82
C ILE A 65 42.31 -28.01 -5.48
N THR A 66 42.18 -26.78 -5.00
CA THR A 66 42.21 -26.46 -3.55
C THR A 66 41.64 -25.08 -3.29
N ALA A 67 41.12 -24.87 -2.07
CA ALA A 67 40.74 -23.58 -1.51
C ALA A 67 39.97 -22.63 -2.45
N VAL A 68 38.65 -22.79 -2.52
CA VAL A 68 37.77 -21.68 -2.91
C VAL A 68 37.88 -20.60 -1.83
N THR A 69 38.81 -19.66 -2.01
CA THR A 69 38.89 -18.44 -1.19
C THR A 69 37.55 -17.75 -1.30
N ALA A 70 36.79 -17.72 -0.21
CA ALA A 70 35.42 -17.27 -0.23
C ALA A 70 35.34 -15.84 -0.79
N ARG A 71 34.74 -15.70 -1.98
CA ARG A 71 34.12 -14.43 -2.35
C ARG A 71 33.22 -14.04 -1.18
N PRO A 72 33.16 -12.76 -0.75
CA PRO A 72 32.21 -12.35 0.27
C PRO A 72 30.81 -12.64 -0.27
N GLN A 73 30.24 -13.76 0.16
CA GLN A 73 28.89 -14.15 -0.23
C GLN A 73 27.97 -13.08 0.32
N ASN A 74 27.04 -12.58 -0.51
CA ASN A 74 26.00 -11.65 -0.08
C ASN A 74 24.94 -12.43 0.74
N ARG A 75 25.41 -13.07 1.82
CA ARG A 75 24.61 -13.87 2.76
C ARG A 75 23.66 -12.95 3.48
N TYR A 76 22.44 -13.44 3.72
CA TYR A 76 21.44 -12.70 4.46
C TYR A 76 20.70 -13.58 5.45
N VAL A 77 20.18 -12.92 6.48
CA VAL A 77 19.16 -13.46 7.38
C VAL A 77 17.83 -12.84 6.99
N LEU A 78 16.82 -13.67 6.74
CA LEU A 78 15.46 -13.19 6.50
C LEU A 78 14.66 -13.20 7.81
N VAL A 79 14.17 -12.04 8.23
CA VAL A 79 13.10 -11.94 9.22
C VAL A 79 11.78 -11.83 8.45
N LEU A 80 10.92 -12.83 8.58
CA LEU A 80 9.66 -12.93 7.86
C LEU A 80 8.50 -12.83 8.83
N VAL A 81 7.69 -11.78 8.72
CA VAL A 81 6.72 -11.38 9.75
C VAL A 81 5.31 -11.29 9.17
N ASP A 82 4.36 -11.93 9.87
CA ASP A 82 2.94 -11.65 9.72
C ASP A 82 2.55 -10.43 10.56
N GLY A 83 2.45 -9.26 9.91
CA GLY A 83 2.08 -8.02 10.57
C GLY A 83 0.63 -7.96 11.03
N ASN A 84 -0.25 -8.88 10.61
CA ASN A 84 -1.61 -8.97 11.14
C ASN A 84 -1.60 -9.46 12.60
N ASN A 85 -0.68 -10.38 12.93
CA ASN A 85 -0.60 -11.05 14.23
C ASN A 85 0.58 -10.55 15.10
N TYR A 86 1.71 -10.18 14.49
CA TYR A 86 2.89 -9.62 15.18
C TYR A 86 2.81 -8.10 15.20
N ILE A 87 1.81 -7.60 15.92
CA ILE A 87 1.48 -6.18 15.99
C ILE A 87 2.53 -5.42 16.82
N PHE A 88 3.06 -4.32 16.29
CA PHE A 88 4.04 -3.46 16.96
C PHE A 88 3.51 -2.84 18.27
N ASN A 89 4.42 -2.51 19.18
CA ASN A 89 4.08 -1.88 20.45
C ASN A 89 3.35 -0.53 20.25
N HIS A 90 2.34 -0.30 21.10
CA HIS A 90 1.36 0.77 20.90
C HIS A 90 1.96 2.19 20.89
N GLU A 91 3.04 2.41 21.63
CA GLU A 91 3.83 3.65 21.63
C GLU A 91 4.42 3.96 20.26
N LEU A 92 5.01 2.95 19.60
CA LEU A 92 5.55 3.06 18.25
C LEU A 92 4.43 3.36 17.25
N ILE A 93 3.31 2.63 17.30
CA ILE A 93 2.20 2.83 16.35
C ILE A 93 1.58 4.25 16.49
N ARG A 94 1.43 4.76 17.71
CA ARG A 94 0.81 6.07 17.98
C ARG A 94 1.58 7.25 17.36
N GLU A 95 2.90 7.13 17.21
CA GLU A 95 3.77 8.17 16.64
C GLU A 95 3.81 8.18 15.10
N LYS A 96 3.07 7.29 14.43
CA LYS A 96 2.94 7.25 12.96
C LYS A 96 4.30 7.14 12.27
N GLU A 97 4.80 8.22 11.67
CA GLU A 97 6.00 8.23 10.81
C GLU A 97 7.28 8.03 11.63
N GLU A 98 7.52 8.84 12.67
CA GLU A 98 8.62 8.63 13.61
C GLU A 98 8.54 7.25 14.27
N GLY A 99 7.34 6.84 14.63
CA GLY A 99 7.02 5.52 15.14
C GLY A 99 7.54 4.38 14.26
N GLY A 100 7.27 4.44 12.96
CA GLY A 100 7.74 3.46 11.98
C GLY A 100 9.26 3.46 11.82
N MET A 101 9.89 4.64 11.80
CA MET A 101 11.35 4.76 11.71
C MET A 101 12.07 4.25 12.96
N ARG A 102 11.52 4.49 14.17
CA ARG A 102 12.03 3.93 15.43
C ARG A 102 11.81 2.41 15.48
N ALA A 103 10.65 1.92 15.04
CA ALA A 103 10.32 0.50 15.00
C ALA A 103 11.27 -0.32 14.11
N ALA A 104 11.66 0.21 12.93
CA ALA A 104 12.63 -0.44 12.06
C ALA A 104 14.02 -0.55 12.73
N ARG A 105 14.51 0.54 13.33
CA ARG A 105 15.81 0.55 14.04
C ARG A 105 15.81 -0.40 15.24
N MET A 106 14.77 -0.37 16.07
CA MET A 106 14.63 -1.26 17.23
C MET A 106 14.54 -2.74 16.84
N LEU A 107 13.88 -3.06 15.71
CA LEU A 107 13.86 -4.43 15.19
C LEU A 107 15.23 -4.86 14.67
N ASN A 108 15.96 -3.98 13.97
CA ASN A 108 17.32 -4.29 13.52
C ASN A 108 18.26 -4.59 14.70
N GLU A 109 18.28 -3.71 15.71
CA GLU A 109 19.07 -3.89 16.93
C GLU A 109 18.71 -5.17 17.68
N ALA A 110 17.40 -5.44 17.89
CA ALA A 110 16.94 -6.64 18.58
C ALA A 110 17.30 -7.94 17.81
N VAL A 111 17.26 -7.91 16.47
CA VAL A 111 17.64 -9.03 15.61
C VAL A 111 19.17 -9.20 15.60
N GLU A 112 19.96 -8.13 15.42
CA GLU A 112 21.42 -8.22 15.45
C GLU A 112 21.95 -8.72 16.80
N ASN A 113 21.40 -8.25 17.93
CA ASN A 113 21.78 -8.72 19.27
C ASN A 113 21.40 -10.19 19.52
N TYR A 114 20.37 -10.73 18.84
CA TYR A 114 20.11 -12.17 18.81
C TYR A 114 21.11 -12.91 17.91
N LEU A 115 21.36 -12.41 16.70
CA LEU A 115 22.24 -13.04 15.71
C LEU A 115 23.73 -13.05 16.12
N GLN A 116 24.17 -12.12 16.97
CA GLN A 116 25.51 -12.10 17.57
C GLN A 116 25.83 -13.38 18.38
N GLN A 117 24.80 -14.05 18.92
CA GLN A 117 24.94 -15.29 19.69
C GLN A 117 25.26 -16.50 18.80
N SER A 118 25.07 -16.37 17.47
CA SER A 118 25.23 -17.44 16.48
C SER A 118 26.46 -17.20 15.59
N THR A 119 27.29 -18.22 15.41
CA THR A 119 28.52 -18.11 14.60
C THR A 119 28.24 -18.14 13.10
N PHE A 120 27.19 -18.86 12.66
CA PHE A 120 26.85 -19.08 11.24
C PHE A 120 26.21 -17.85 10.55
N THR A 121 25.75 -16.87 11.32
CA THR A 121 25.13 -15.60 10.90
C THR A 121 26.11 -14.43 10.83
N ARG A 122 27.36 -14.60 11.31
CA ARG A 122 28.37 -13.53 11.32
C ARG A 122 28.62 -12.97 9.92
N GLY A 123 28.44 -11.66 9.76
CA GLY A 123 28.64 -10.95 8.49
C GLY A 123 27.52 -11.10 7.47
N ALA A 124 26.40 -11.75 7.82
CA ALA A 124 25.21 -11.77 6.98
C ALA A 124 24.39 -10.48 7.15
N ARG A 125 23.76 -10.01 6.08
CA ARG A 125 22.90 -8.81 6.09
C ARG A 125 21.51 -9.16 6.63
N VAL A 126 20.94 -8.30 7.48
CA VAL A 126 19.55 -8.45 7.92
C VAL A 126 18.61 -7.92 6.83
N HIS A 127 17.65 -8.76 6.42
CA HIS A 127 16.53 -8.38 5.58
C HIS A 127 15.24 -8.66 6.35
N VAL A 128 14.30 -7.70 6.37
CA VAL A 128 13.01 -7.86 7.03
C VAL A 128 11.90 -7.72 6.02
N LYS A 129 10.93 -8.64 6.03
CA LYS A 129 9.70 -8.54 5.25
C LYS A 129 8.49 -8.75 6.12
N ILE A 130 7.68 -7.70 6.24
CA ILE A 130 6.43 -7.71 7.00
C ILE A 130 5.28 -7.67 5.98
N TYR A 131 4.43 -8.69 5.99
CA TYR A 131 3.21 -8.73 5.17
C TYR A 131 1.99 -8.54 6.08
N ALA A 132 1.06 -7.67 5.70
CA ALA A 132 -0.20 -7.49 6.42
C ALA A 132 -1.30 -6.95 5.51
N ASP A 133 -2.56 -7.18 5.87
CA ASP A 133 -3.69 -6.40 5.36
C ASP A 133 -3.72 -5.06 6.10
N LEU A 134 -3.16 -4.00 5.48
CA LEU A 134 -3.14 -2.68 6.12
C LEU A 134 -4.56 -2.10 6.29
N THR A 135 -5.55 -2.57 5.55
CA THR A 135 -6.94 -2.13 5.67
C THR A 135 -7.59 -2.70 6.93
N ASN A 136 -7.50 -4.00 7.17
CA ASN A 136 -8.11 -4.63 8.35
C ASN A 136 -7.27 -4.40 9.61
N LEU A 137 -5.94 -4.42 9.53
CA LEU A 137 -5.07 -4.06 10.65
C LEU A 137 -5.33 -2.62 11.11
N SER A 138 -5.52 -1.66 10.20
CA SER A 138 -5.90 -0.28 10.57
C SER A 138 -7.24 -0.23 11.31
N LYS A 139 -8.26 -0.99 10.86
CA LYS A 139 -9.55 -1.08 11.57
C LYS A 139 -9.42 -1.67 12.98
N GLN A 140 -8.57 -2.68 13.18
CA GLN A 140 -8.35 -3.30 14.49
C GLN A 140 -7.65 -2.33 15.47
N LEU A 141 -6.64 -1.61 14.99
CA LEU A 141 -5.91 -0.59 15.76
C LEU A 141 -6.78 0.65 16.06
N ALA A 142 -7.70 1.00 15.15
CA ALA A 142 -8.69 2.05 15.36
C ALA A 142 -9.73 1.66 16.44
N LYS A 143 -10.23 0.41 16.44
CA LYS A 143 -11.12 -0.11 17.50
C LYS A 143 -10.49 -0.03 18.89
N SER A 144 -9.18 -0.26 18.99
CA SER A 144 -8.40 -0.15 20.22
C SER A 144 -7.90 1.27 20.52
N LYS A 145 -8.37 2.28 19.78
CA LYS A 145 -8.05 3.72 19.94
C LYS A 145 -6.56 4.07 19.82
N VAL A 146 -5.75 3.22 19.17
CA VAL A 146 -4.31 3.46 18.97
C VAL A 146 -4.08 4.44 17.81
N ILE A 147 -4.93 4.40 16.78
CA ILE A 147 -4.85 5.23 15.57
C ILE A 147 -6.23 5.75 15.13
N GLY A 148 -6.25 6.66 14.15
CA GLY A 148 -7.47 7.25 13.61
C GLY A 148 -8.36 6.28 12.82
N LEU A 149 -9.62 6.67 12.60
CA LEU A 149 -10.66 5.85 11.97
C LEU A 149 -10.50 5.65 10.43
N GLU A 150 -9.46 6.21 9.82
CA GLU A 150 -9.24 6.14 8.37
C GLU A 150 -8.92 4.71 7.92
N LYS A 151 -9.38 4.33 6.72
CA LYS A 151 -9.27 2.94 6.19
C LYS A 151 -7.83 2.38 6.17
N ARG A 152 -6.82 3.24 6.03
CA ARG A 152 -5.39 2.89 6.05
C ARG A 152 -4.60 3.84 6.99
N SER A 153 -5.11 4.14 8.17
CA SER A 153 -4.46 5.03 9.15
C SER A 153 -3.08 4.55 9.63
N LEU A 154 -2.72 3.28 9.44
CA LEU A 154 -1.36 2.77 9.67
C LEU A 154 -0.36 3.09 8.53
N SER A 155 -0.83 3.53 7.36
CA SER A 155 0.05 3.69 6.18
C SER A 155 1.25 4.66 6.33
N PRO A 156 1.22 5.72 7.15
CA PRO A 156 2.43 6.50 7.43
C PRO A 156 3.49 5.71 8.20
N PHE A 157 3.06 4.84 9.12
CA PHE A 157 3.96 3.97 9.91
C PHE A 157 4.65 2.92 9.01
N SER A 158 3.89 2.24 8.14
CA SER A 158 4.47 1.22 7.25
C SER A 158 5.39 1.83 6.18
N ALA A 159 5.03 3.01 5.64
CA ALA A 159 5.88 3.73 4.69
C ALA A 159 7.19 4.20 5.34
N ALA A 160 7.12 4.71 6.57
CA ALA A 160 8.28 5.14 7.33
C ALA A 160 9.20 3.98 7.75
N PHE A 161 8.62 2.85 8.18
CA PHE A 161 9.35 1.63 8.47
C PHE A 161 10.16 1.17 7.24
N THR A 162 9.51 1.08 6.09
CA THR A 162 10.14 0.69 4.81
C THR A 162 11.23 1.68 4.37
N ARG A 163 11.01 2.98 4.59
CA ARG A 163 12.00 4.02 4.25
C ARG A 163 13.23 4.03 5.17
N ALA A 164 13.12 3.53 6.40
CA ALA A 164 14.14 3.71 7.42
C ALA A 164 15.40 2.85 7.24
N ILE A 165 15.28 1.66 6.63
CA ILE A 165 16.41 0.74 6.39
C ILE A 165 16.22 0.07 5.03
N SER A 166 17.22 0.15 4.14
CA SER A 166 17.12 -0.23 2.72
C SER A 166 16.95 -1.74 2.43
N THR A 167 16.81 -2.57 3.45
CA THR A 167 16.57 -4.02 3.37
C THR A 167 15.31 -4.44 4.14
N PHE A 168 14.51 -3.47 4.60
CA PHE A 168 13.31 -3.67 5.41
C PHE A 168 12.08 -3.27 4.58
N ASP A 169 11.18 -4.22 4.33
CA ASP A 169 9.92 -4.00 3.61
C ASP A 169 8.72 -4.17 4.56
N PHE A 170 7.78 -3.21 4.55
CA PHE A 170 6.42 -3.39 5.08
C PHE A 170 5.42 -3.32 3.92
N ILE A 171 4.85 -4.47 3.55
CA ILE A 171 4.04 -4.65 2.35
C ILE A 171 2.54 -4.74 2.72
N ASP A 172 1.71 -3.93 2.07
CA ASP A 172 0.25 -4.15 2.05
C ASP A 172 -0.06 -5.36 1.15
N ALA A 173 -0.50 -6.45 1.75
CA ALA A 173 -0.92 -7.67 1.06
C ALA A 173 -2.40 -7.65 0.66
N LEU A 174 -3.10 -6.53 0.90
CA LEU A 174 -4.52 -6.25 0.64
C LEU A 174 -5.53 -7.06 1.46
N ASP A 175 -5.26 -8.33 1.73
CA ASP A 175 -6.08 -9.22 2.57
C ASP A 175 -5.24 -10.30 3.31
N GLU A 176 -5.92 -11.07 4.16
CA GLU A 176 -5.33 -12.09 5.04
C GLU A 176 -4.81 -13.31 4.26
N GLU A 177 -5.49 -13.72 3.18
CA GLU A 177 -5.06 -14.85 2.35
C GLU A 177 -3.84 -14.46 1.50
N GLY A 178 -3.84 -13.25 0.94
CA GLY A 178 -2.69 -12.64 0.30
C GLY A 178 -1.49 -12.53 1.25
N THR A 179 -1.73 -12.19 2.52
CA THR A 179 -0.69 -12.18 3.57
C THR A 179 -0.10 -13.58 3.76
N ARG A 180 -0.94 -14.59 4.04
CA ARG A 180 -0.53 -15.98 4.24
C ARG A 180 0.18 -16.57 3.02
N PHE A 181 -0.33 -16.32 1.82
CA PHE A 181 0.30 -16.73 0.56
C PHE A 181 1.69 -16.12 0.39
N LYS A 182 1.84 -14.80 0.58
CA LYS A 182 3.15 -14.13 0.46
C LYS A 182 4.15 -14.70 1.47
N ILE A 183 3.75 -14.91 2.72
CA ILE A 183 4.63 -15.49 3.76
C ILE A 183 5.03 -16.91 3.38
N ARG A 184 4.07 -17.76 2.96
CA ARG A 184 4.36 -19.16 2.57
C ARG A 184 5.38 -19.23 1.43
N GLU A 185 5.17 -18.47 0.36
CA GLU A 185 6.09 -18.51 -0.80
C GLU A 185 7.44 -17.82 -0.52
N GLN A 186 7.49 -16.73 0.27
CA GLN A 186 8.76 -16.12 0.67
C GLN A 186 9.58 -17.03 1.60
N PHE A 187 8.94 -17.73 2.55
CA PHE A 187 9.61 -18.73 3.38
C PHE A 187 10.21 -19.83 2.51
N LYS A 188 9.43 -20.37 1.55
CA LYS A 188 9.89 -21.43 0.65
C LYS A 188 11.15 -20.99 -0.11
N ILE A 189 11.08 -19.84 -0.79
CA ILE A 189 12.21 -19.28 -1.56
C ILE A 189 13.45 -19.11 -0.67
N ALA A 190 13.31 -18.54 0.54
CA ALA A 190 14.42 -18.37 1.48
C ALA A 190 14.94 -19.70 2.05
N SER A 191 14.08 -20.71 2.19
CA SER A 191 14.49 -22.04 2.65
C SER A 191 15.37 -22.76 1.62
N GLU A 192 15.02 -22.61 0.33
CA GLU A 192 15.73 -23.19 -0.82
C GLU A 192 16.98 -22.37 -1.23
N ASP A 193 17.02 -21.06 -0.92
CA ASP A 193 18.16 -20.20 -1.24
C ASP A 193 19.39 -20.46 -0.36
N THR A 194 20.53 -20.71 -1.03
CA THR A 194 21.85 -20.92 -0.44
C THR A 194 22.50 -19.64 0.12
N ALA A 195 22.08 -18.45 -0.34
CA ALA A 195 22.51 -17.18 0.21
C ALA A 195 21.74 -16.81 1.50
N CYS A 196 20.53 -17.34 1.69
CA CYS A 196 19.80 -17.19 2.94
C CYS A 196 20.37 -18.14 4.00
N CYS A 197 21.22 -17.62 4.88
CA CYS A 197 21.88 -18.45 5.89
C CYS A 197 21.03 -18.74 7.13
N HIS A 198 20.00 -17.93 7.41
CA HIS A 198 19.07 -18.15 8.51
C HIS A 198 17.71 -17.46 8.27
N ILE A 199 16.64 -18.01 8.83
CA ILE A 199 15.28 -17.46 8.77
C ILE A 199 14.74 -17.28 10.20
N LEU A 200 14.38 -16.05 10.54
CA LEU A 200 13.59 -15.70 11.73
C LEU A 200 12.11 -15.65 11.33
N TYR A 201 11.36 -16.69 11.68
CA TYR A 201 9.98 -16.89 11.24
C TYR A 201 8.99 -16.41 12.31
N ALA A 202 8.33 -15.29 12.03
CA ALA A 202 7.35 -14.64 12.89
C ALA A 202 5.94 -14.74 12.28
N ALA A 203 5.42 -15.97 12.19
CA ALA A 203 4.06 -16.27 11.73
C ALA A 203 3.41 -17.45 12.51
N CYS A 204 3.88 -17.71 13.74
CA CYS A 204 3.59 -18.92 14.52
C CYS A 204 2.22 -18.90 15.25
N HIS A 205 1.15 -18.68 14.49
CA HIS A 205 -0.24 -18.60 14.98
C HIS A 205 -1.15 -19.62 14.26
N ASP A 206 -1.27 -19.55 12.93
CA ASP A 206 -2.13 -20.43 12.12
C ASP A 206 -1.62 -21.88 12.12
N PRO A 207 -2.43 -22.87 12.54
CA PRO A 207 -2.12 -24.30 12.40
C PRO A 207 -1.76 -24.73 10.98
N ALA A 208 -2.27 -24.07 9.93
CA ALA A 208 -1.93 -24.40 8.54
C ALA A 208 -0.43 -24.26 8.26
N SER A 209 0.22 -23.27 8.89
CA SER A 209 1.66 -23.01 8.75
C SER A 209 2.55 -24.11 9.37
N LEU A 210 2.00 -24.97 10.24
CA LEU A 210 2.72 -26.14 10.77
C LEU A 210 3.15 -27.07 9.62
N SER A 211 2.31 -27.24 8.59
CA SER A 211 2.59 -28.11 7.44
C SER A 211 3.86 -27.71 6.68
N GLN A 212 4.20 -26.42 6.66
CA GLN A 212 5.38 -25.88 5.99
C GLN A 212 6.69 -26.14 6.76
N LEU A 213 6.62 -26.34 8.08
CA LEU A 213 7.80 -26.56 8.92
C LEU A 213 8.19 -28.03 9.07
N VAL A 214 7.34 -28.98 8.67
CA VAL A 214 7.62 -30.43 8.74
C VAL A 214 8.98 -30.83 8.14
N PRO A 215 9.42 -30.31 6.96
CA PRO A 215 10.73 -30.66 6.39
C PRO A 215 11.93 -30.10 7.16
N PHE A 216 11.72 -29.23 8.14
CA PHE A 216 12.75 -28.48 8.87
C PHE A 216 12.78 -28.81 10.36
N SER A 217 12.16 -29.92 10.78
CA SER A 217 12.22 -30.39 12.16
C SER A 217 13.67 -30.64 12.60
N GLY A 218 14.11 -29.97 13.66
CA GLY A 218 15.50 -30.01 14.16
C GLY A 218 16.49 -29.06 13.46
N GLU A 219 16.10 -28.34 12.40
CA GLU A 219 17.00 -27.45 11.61
C GLU A 219 17.25 -26.08 12.29
N ARG A 220 17.67 -26.12 13.56
CA ARG A 220 17.94 -24.98 14.43
C ARG A 220 18.95 -23.97 13.87
N ASN A 221 19.83 -24.40 12.96
CA ASN A 221 20.79 -23.54 12.26
C ASN A 221 20.17 -22.78 11.07
N LYS A 222 19.13 -23.32 10.41
CA LYS A 222 18.47 -22.67 9.26
C LYS A 222 17.26 -21.83 9.71
N ILE A 223 16.50 -22.24 10.73
CA ILE A 223 15.28 -21.56 11.17
C ILE A 223 15.26 -21.34 12.70
N THR A 224 14.86 -20.13 13.11
CA THR A 224 14.40 -19.78 14.46
C THR A 224 12.96 -19.29 14.38
N LEU A 225 12.10 -19.74 15.29
CA LEU A 225 10.73 -19.28 15.44
C LEU A 225 10.67 -18.05 16.36
N VAL A 226 9.84 -17.07 16.04
CA VAL A 226 9.63 -15.88 16.88
C VAL A 226 8.30 -16.01 17.61
N GLN A 227 8.33 -16.00 18.94
CA GLN A 227 7.14 -16.04 19.78
C GLN A 227 6.49 -14.66 19.89
N GLY A 228 5.19 -14.59 19.58
CA GLY A 228 4.33 -13.42 19.74
C GLY A 228 3.12 -13.71 20.64
N ALA A 229 2.18 -12.77 20.74
CA ALA A 229 1.01 -12.90 21.61
C ALA A 229 0.14 -14.13 21.28
N GLY A 230 -0.23 -14.31 20.00
CA GLY A 230 -1.03 -15.45 19.52
C GLY A 230 -0.22 -16.72 19.26
N TRP A 231 0.72 -17.07 20.15
CA TRP A 231 1.59 -18.24 19.97
C TRP A 231 0.82 -19.57 20.03
N ASN A 232 0.94 -20.36 18.97
CA ASN A 232 0.35 -21.69 18.89
C ASN A 232 1.33 -22.77 19.42
N PRO A 233 0.97 -23.53 20.48
CA PRO A 233 1.86 -24.56 21.06
C PRO A 233 2.29 -25.67 20.10
N GLY A 234 1.55 -25.91 19.00
CA GLY A 234 1.90 -26.93 18.00
C GLY A 234 3.28 -26.71 17.35
N PHE A 235 3.78 -25.48 17.36
CA PHE A 235 5.12 -25.16 16.83
C PHE A 235 6.28 -25.76 17.66
N HIS A 236 6.05 -26.17 18.91
CA HIS A 236 7.07 -26.84 19.71
C HIS A 236 7.46 -28.24 19.19
N GLN A 237 6.61 -28.88 18.37
CA GLN A 237 6.86 -30.25 17.87
C GLN A 237 8.05 -30.36 16.90
N PHE A 238 8.57 -29.24 16.39
CA PHE A 238 9.65 -29.19 15.41
C PHE A 238 11.06 -29.07 16.02
N ASP A 239 11.18 -28.99 17.35
CA ASP A 239 12.46 -28.84 18.06
C ASP A 239 13.38 -27.70 17.52
N LEU A 240 12.75 -26.62 17.05
CA LEU A 240 13.41 -25.43 16.53
C LEU A 240 13.74 -24.44 17.65
N ASN A 241 14.75 -23.59 17.42
CA ASN A 241 15.04 -22.47 18.31
C ASN A 241 13.82 -21.53 18.41
N VAL A 242 13.55 -20.98 19.59
CA VAL A 242 12.48 -19.99 19.81
C VAL A 242 13.06 -18.73 20.43
N THR A 243 12.72 -17.56 19.89
CA THR A 243 13.14 -16.23 20.37
C THR A 243 11.94 -15.27 20.49
N GLN A 244 12.13 -14.09 21.10
CA GLN A 244 11.05 -13.13 21.38
C GLN A 244 11.54 -11.68 21.33
N PHE A 245 10.83 -10.79 20.64
CA PHE A 245 11.20 -9.38 20.49
C PHE A 245 10.20 -8.43 21.19
N LYS A 246 10.05 -8.61 22.51
CA LYS A 246 9.05 -7.92 23.36
C LYS A 246 9.14 -6.39 23.39
N THR A 247 10.31 -5.82 23.08
CA THR A 247 10.51 -4.37 22.92
C THR A 247 9.89 -3.82 21.63
N VAL A 248 9.72 -4.68 20.62
CA VAL A 248 9.23 -4.31 19.28
C VAL A 248 7.75 -4.68 19.11
N PHE A 249 7.41 -5.94 19.38
CA PHE A 249 6.07 -6.51 19.20
C PHE A 249 5.32 -6.63 20.53
N ARG A 250 3.99 -6.49 20.47
CA ARG A 250 3.09 -6.64 21.62
C ARG A 250 3.13 -8.07 22.16
N TRP A 251 3.20 -8.18 23.48
CA TRP A 251 3.03 -9.46 24.19
C TRP A 251 1.57 -9.81 24.50
N SER A 252 0.66 -8.83 24.45
CA SER A 252 -0.78 -9.03 24.59
C SER A 252 -1.50 -8.75 23.27
N GLU A 253 -2.46 -9.60 22.93
CA GLU A 253 -3.37 -9.43 21.79
C GLU A 253 -4.10 -8.06 21.83
N LEU A 254 -4.77 -7.70 20.73
CA LEU A 254 -5.72 -6.60 20.76
C LEU A 254 -7.00 -7.02 21.49
N PRO A 255 -7.62 -6.15 22.32
CA PRO A 255 -8.91 -6.45 22.92
C PRO A 255 -9.97 -6.70 21.84
N VAL A 256 -10.28 -7.97 21.61
CA VAL A 256 -11.40 -8.37 20.76
C VAL A 256 -12.67 -7.95 21.48
N ALA A 257 -13.37 -6.95 20.93
CA ALA A 257 -14.70 -6.59 21.40
C ALA A 257 -15.60 -7.83 21.28
N ALA A 258 -16.07 -8.34 22.43
CA ALA A 258 -16.81 -9.59 22.49
C ALA A 258 -18.00 -9.56 21.51
N PRO A 259 -18.30 -10.67 20.80
CA PRO A 259 -19.49 -10.74 19.98
C PRO A 259 -20.70 -10.46 20.87
N ALA A 260 -21.54 -9.52 20.47
CA ALA A 260 -22.69 -9.09 21.26
C ALA A 260 -23.68 -10.25 21.39
N SER A 261 -23.55 -11.02 22.47
CA SER A 261 -24.45 -12.10 22.81
C SER A 261 -25.83 -11.52 23.05
N LYS A 262 -26.72 -11.70 22.08
CA LYS A 262 -28.17 -11.54 22.29
C LYS A 262 -28.59 -12.61 23.28
N SER A 263 -28.52 -12.29 24.57
CA SER A 263 -28.93 -13.15 25.67
C SER A 263 -30.41 -13.49 25.50
N ALA A 264 -30.68 -14.68 24.96
CA ALA A 264 -32.03 -15.21 24.88
C ALA A 264 -32.51 -15.45 26.32
N ALA A 265 -33.39 -14.57 26.80
CA ALA A 265 -33.89 -14.63 28.17
C ALA A 265 -34.67 -15.94 28.37
N ALA A 266 -34.11 -16.85 29.17
CA ALA A 266 -34.75 -18.11 29.49
C ALA A 266 -35.95 -17.86 30.41
N ALA A 267 -37.16 -17.98 29.87
CA ALA A 267 -38.39 -17.93 30.65
C ALA A 267 -38.58 -19.23 31.44
N ALA A 268 -38.48 -19.14 32.77
CA ALA A 268 -38.77 -20.25 33.68
C ALA A 268 -40.27 -20.61 33.68
N PRO A 269 -40.65 -21.88 33.94
CA PRO A 269 -42.01 -22.36 33.69
C PRO A 269 -43.01 -21.97 34.78
N LYS A 270 -44.30 -21.92 34.41
CA LYS A 270 -45.44 -22.00 35.34
C LYS A 270 -46.45 -23.02 34.81
N GLN A 271 -46.83 -23.95 35.67
CA GLN A 271 -47.94 -24.89 35.44
C GLN A 271 -49.22 -24.34 36.08
N ASN A 272 -50.36 -24.46 35.39
CA ASN A 272 -51.59 -25.05 35.92
C ASN A 272 -52.65 -25.18 34.81
N ALA A 273 -53.58 -26.11 35.00
CA ALA A 273 -54.72 -26.40 34.11
C ALA A 273 -55.99 -25.63 34.60
N ILE A 274 -57.23 -25.76 34.09
CA ILE A 274 -57.93 -26.80 33.28
C ILE A 274 -59.00 -26.11 32.38
N ALA A 275 -59.55 -26.85 31.40
CA ALA A 275 -60.86 -26.69 30.72
C ALA A 275 -60.97 -25.71 29.53
N ALA A 276 -61.90 -25.88 28.57
CA ALA A 276 -62.59 -27.08 28.02
C ALA A 276 -63.42 -26.72 26.75
N VAL A 277 -63.68 -27.70 25.84
CA VAL A 277 -64.70 -27.66 24.74
C VAL A 277 -64.38 -26.65 23.59
N GLN A 278 -64.69 -26.82 22.28
CA GLN A 278 -65.59 -27.70 21.51
C GLN A 278 -64.95 -28.26 20.19
N ARG A 279 -65.73 -28.87 19.26
CA ARG A 279 -65.26 -29.63 18.06
C ARG A 279 -65.85 -29.16 16.70
N SER A 280 -65.03 -29.23 15.63
CA SER A 280 -65.39 -29.56 14.21
C SER A 280 -64.10 -29.98 13.43
N ILE A 281 -64.01 -30.75 12.31
CA ILE A 281 -64.92 -31.44 11.34
C ILE A 281 -65.30 -30.55 10.13
N LEU A 282 -64.98 -30.79 8.83
CA LEU A 282 -64.16 -31.76 8.03
C LEU A 282 -63.64 -31.00 6.74
N ILE A 283 -62.49 -31.29 6.09
CA ILE A 283 -62.11 -32.33 5.08
C ILE A 283 -63.04 -32.40 3.82
N PRO A 284 -62.56 -32.54 2.54
CA PRO A 284 -61.18 -32.70 1.98
C PRO A 284 -60.77 -31.71 0.84
N GLY A 285 -59.50 -31.78 0.38
CA GLY A 285 -59.04 -31.20 -0.91
C GLY A 285 -57.52 -31.31 -1.18
N LEU A 286 -57.11 -32.12 -2.16
CA LEU A 286 -55.72 -32.31 -2.67
C LEU A 286 -55.69 -31.89 -4.19
N PRO A 287 -54.53 -31.66 -4.87
CA PRO A 287 -53.22 -32.24 -4.56
C PRO A 287 -51.96 -31.35 -4.59
N THR A 288 -50.95 -31.89 -3.91
CA THR A 288 -49.47 -31.71 -3.95
C THR A 288 -48.86 -32.08 -5.33
N PRO A 289 -47.54 -31.88 -5.67
CA PRO A 289 -46.39 -31.95 -4.74
C PRO A 289 -45.09 -31.15 -5.03
N ARG A 290 -44.14 -31.29 -4.07
CA ARG A 290 -42.65 -31.32 -4.14
C ARG A 290 -41.90 -30.22 -4.93
N LYS A 291 -40.91 -29.50 -4.38
CA LYS A 291 -39.63 -29.87 -3.68
C LYS A 291 -38.69 -30.78 -4.49
N GLU A 292 -37.52 -30.22 -4.86
CA GLU A 292 -36.14 -30.76 -4.75
C GLU A 292 -35.27 -29.94 -5.74
N SER A 293 -34.24 -29.16 -5.39
CA SER A 293 -33.08 -29.30 -4.48
C SER A 293 -31.93 -30.15 -5.02
N TRP A 294 -31.08 -29.56 -5.88
CA TRP A 294 -29.80 -30.13 -6.28
C TRP A 294 -28.67 -29.09 -6.32
N ARG A 295 -27.53 -29.43 -5.69
CA ARG A 295 -26.19 -28.93 -6.04
C ARG A 295 -25.45 -30.04 -6.77
N ARG A 296 -24.62 -29.70 -7.76
CA ARG A 296 -23.26 -30.26 -7.89
C ARG A 296 -22.36 -29.33 -8.73
N ASP A 297 -21.07 -29.61 -8.64
CA ASP A 297 -19.92 -28.87 -9.13
C ASP A 297 -19.78 -28.78 -10.66
N GLY A 298 -18.99 -27.80 -11.09
CA GLY A 298 -18.48 -27.63 -12.44
C GLY A 298 -17.38 -26.57 -12.45
N SER A 299 -16.14 -26.96 -12.19
CA SER A 299 -14.98 -26.06 -12.23
C SER A 299 -14.54 -25.78 -13.66
N PHE A 300 -14.15 -24.54 -13.99
CA PHE A 300 -12.88 -24.21 -14.67
C PHE A 300 -12.59 -22.69 -14.65
N SER A 301 -11.32 -22.35 -14.89
CA SER A 301 -10.71 -21.00 -14.89
C SER A 301 -10.89 -20.30 -16.27
N VAL A 302 -10.61 -19.01 -16.56
CA VAL A 302 -9.75 -17.96 -15.95
C VAL A 302 -10.32 -16.55 -16.26
N SER A 303 -9.60 -15.50 -15.81
CA SER A 303 -9.50 -14.12 -16.35
C SER A 303 -10.65 -13.11 -16.13
N ASP A 304 -10.60 -12.45 -14.97
CA ASP A 304 -10.25 -11.02 -14.83
C ASP A 304 -10.90 -9.95 -15.75
N SER A 305 -11.81 -9.16 -15.18
CA SER A 305 -11.89 -7.70 -15.39
C SER A 305 -12.77 -7.06 -14.30
N ALA A 306 -12.28 -6.01 -13.65
CA ALA A 306 -12.98 -5.34 -12.54
C ALA A 306 -13.92 -4.18 -12.97
N PHE A 307 -14.65 -3.63 -11.99
CA PHE A 307 -15.48 -2.41 -12.05
C PHE A 307 -16.91 -2.50 -12.64
N GLY A 308 -17.82 -3.13 -11.89
CA GLY A 308 -19.13 -2.50 -11.59
C GLY A 308 -18.96 -1.63 -10.33
N ASP A 309 -19.36 -0.35 -10.29
CA ASP A 309 -20.67 0.27 -10.51
C ASP A 309 -21.60 0.20 -9.29
N LEU A 310 -21.89 1.38 -8.72
CA LEU A 310 -23.01 1.69 -7.85
C LEU A 310 -23.32 3.18 -7.97
N SER A 311 -24.44 3.50 -8.61
CA SER A 311 -25.06 4.83 -8.54
C SER A 311 -25.98 4.93 -7.32
N PRO A 312 -26.00 6.06 -6.58
CA PRO A 312 -27.01 6.30 -5.55
C PRO A 312 -28.28 6.92 -6.17
N THR A 313 -29.44 6.37 -5.83
CA THR A 313 -30.77 6.95 -6.11
C THR A 313 -31.20 7.94 -5.03
N GLU A 314 -32.06 8.89 -5.37
CA GLU A 314 -32.63 9.87 -4.43
C GLU A 314 -33.94 9.39 -3.80
N THR A 315 -34.15 9.71 -2.52
CA THR A 315 -35.49 9.76 -1.87
C THR A 315 -35.54 10.92 -0.87
N ASN A 316 -36.75 11.43 -0.58
CA ASN A 316 -37.02 12.57 0.30
C ASN A 316 -38.21 12.26 1.22
N GLY A 317 -38.25 12.88 2.41
CA GLY A 317 -39.34 12.76 3.41
C GLY A 317 -39.17 11.58 4.39
N SER A 318 -39.68 11.64 5.63
CA SER A 318 -40.45 12.70 6.30
C SER A 318 -40.26 12.67 7.84
N ASP A 319 -41.00 13.53 8.54
CA ASP A 319 -41.06 13.82 9.99
C ASP A 319 -41.47 12.58 10.87
N GLU A 320 -41.50 12.55 12.21
CA GLU A 320 -41.80 13.55 13.29
C GLU A 320 -41.08 13.12 14.62
N GLN A 321 -40.40 14.02 15.37
CA GLN A 321 -40.79 14.76 16.61
C GLN A 321 -40.49 14.11 18.00
N ASP A 322 -40.54 14.96 19.04
CA ASP A 322 -40.33 14.78 20.51
C ASP A 322 -38.94 14.33 21.05
N GLY A 323 -38.36 15.01 22.07
CA GLY A 323 -38.75 16.27 22.72
C GLY A 323 -37.90 16.67 23.95
N VAL A 324 -38.01 17.95 24.37
CA VAL A 324 -37.53 18.58 25.64
C VAL A 324 -36.00 18.64 25.89
N GLY A 325 -35.36 19.77 26.27
CA GLY A 325 -35.77 21.17 26.34
C GLY A 325 -35.21 21.95 27.55
N ARG A 326 -34.56 23.12 27.35
CA ARG A 326 -34.44 24.21 28.35
C ARG A 326 -33.87 25.55 27.83
N GLU A 327 -34.63 26.63 28.08
CA GLU A 327 -34.26 28.03 28.45
C GLU A 327 -32.89 28.57 27.93
N GLU A 328 -32.81 29.44 26.92
CA GLU A 328 -33.21 30.88 26.82
C GLU A 328 -32.45 31.89 27.70
N GLN A 329 -31.71 32.80 27.05
CA GLN A 329 -31.80 34.26 27.25
C GLN A 329 -31.22 35.01 26.04
N SER A 330 -31.70 36.22 25.76
CA SER A 330 -31.51 36.92 24.47
C SER A 330 -31.27 38.43 24.63
N ALA A 331 -30.40 38.99 23.78
CA ALA A 331 -30.24 40.43 23.59
C ALA A 331 -29.70 40.76 22.18
N TYR A 332 -30.59 41.25 21.30
CA TYR A 332 -30.22 41.91 20.03
C TYR A 332 -30.07 43.43 20.25
N PRO A 333 -29.35 44.15 19.38
CA PRO A 333 -30.09 44.93 18.37
C PRO A 333 -29.86 44.51 16.91
N GLN A 334 -30.78 44.92 16.05
CA GLN A 334 -30.72 44.84 14.58
C GLN A 334 -30.04 46.13 14.03
N THR A 335 -29.66 46.34 12.75
CA THR A 335 -30.11 45.83 11.44
C THR A 335 -29.01 45.96 10.37
N ALA A 336 -29.01 45.10 9.34
CA ALA A 336 -28.62 45.40 7.95
C ALA A 336 -28.99 44.22 7.02
N LYS A 337 -29.36 44.45 5.75
CA LYS A 337 -29.64 43.40 4.74
C LYS A 337 -28.55 43.39 3.65
N GLY A 338 -28.12 42.21 3.18
CA GLY A 338 -26.95 42.13 2.28
C GLY A 338 -26.72 40.87 1.42
N GLY A 339 -27.77 40.16 0.98
CA GLY A 339 -27.68 39.14 -0.08
C GLY A 339 -27.05 37.77 0.28
N PRO A 340 -27.26 36.72 -0.55
CA PRO A 340 -26.72 35.38 -0.29
C PRO A 340 -25.27 35.24 -0.80
N SER A 341 -24.34 34.97 0.13
CA SER A 341 -22.95 34.63 -0.19
C SER A 341 -22.85 33.28 -0.90
N LYS A 342 -22.13 33.22 -2.03
CA LYS A 342 -21.84 31.97 -2.75
C LYS A 342 -21.01 31.02 -1.88
N PRO A 343 -21.19 29.69 -1.99
CA PRO A 343 -20.32 28.73 -1.29
C PRO A 343 -18.87 28.90 -1.74
N GLN A 344 -17.95 29.02 -0.78
CA GLN A 344 -16.53 29.07 -1.07
C GLN A 344 -16.06 27.70 -1.60
N LYS A 345 -15.22 27.72 -2.65
CA LYS A 345 -14.56 26.51 -3.14
C LYS A 345 -13.43 26.12 -2.22
N ASP A 346 -13.17 24.82 -2.12
CA ASP A 346 -12.01 24.30 -1.40
C ASP A 346 -10.73 24.73 -2.13
N SER A 347 -9.66 24.97 -1.36
CA SER A 347 -8.39 25.54 -1.83
C SER A 347 -7.58 24.60 -2.72
N GLN A 348 -8.01 23.35 -2.91
CA GLN A 348 -7.31 22.35 -3.70
C GLN A 348 -7.68 22.39 -5.18
N LEU A 349 -6.67 22.27 -6.04
CA LEU A 349 -6.80 22.20 -7.49
C LEU A 349 -7.50 20.89 -7.91
N CYS A 350 -8.44 20.99 -8.84
CA CYS A 350 -9.21 19.84 -9.33
C CYS A 350 -8.35 18.94 -10.22
N ARG A 351 -7.89 17.81 -9.68
CA ARG A 351 -7.05 16.80 -10.38
C ARG A 351 -7.68 16.27 -11.68
N TYR A 352 -9.01 16.29 -11.80
CA TYR A 352 -9.72 15.92 -13.03
C TYR A 352 -9.65 17.04 -14.08
N PHE A 353 -9.90 18.29 -13.68
CA PHE A 353 -9.76 19.45 -14.57
C PHE A 353 -8.32 19.66 -15.04
N GLN A 354 -7.32 19.41 -14.18
CA GLN A 354 -5.90 19.39 -14.54
C GLN A 354 -5.54 18.31 -15.59
N LYS A 355 -6.39 17.30 -15.78
CA LYS A 355 -6.30 16.28 -16.85
C LYS A 355 -7.21 16.59 -18.06
N GLY A 356 -7.74 17.81 -18.14
CA GLY A 356 -8.53 18.30 -19.28
C GLY A 356 -10.05 18.21 -19.12
N PHE A 357 -10.59 17.38 -18.22
CA PHE A 357 -12.04 17.26 -18.04
C PHE A 357 -12.46 16.90 -16.61
N CYS A 358 -13.44 17.64 -16.07
CA CYS A 358 -14.08 17.35 -14.79
C CYS A 358 -15.60 17.22 -14.98
N ARG A 359 -16.14 16.03 -14.66
CA ARG A 359 -17.58 15.70 -14.80
C ARG A 359 -18.54 16.64 -14.07
N PHE A 360 -18.06 17.39 -13.08
CA PHE A 360 -18.85 18.33 -12.29
C PHE A 360 -18.89 19.75 -12.89
N GLY A 361 -18.07 20.05 -13.91
CA GLY A 361 -17.99 21.36 -14.56
C GLY A 361 -17.85 22.51 -13.56
N ASN A 362 -18.60 23.60 -13.77
CA ASN A 362 -18.56 24.77 -12.89
C ASN A 362 -19.06 24.47 -11.45
N LYS A 363 -19.86 23.42 -11.26
CA LYS A 363 -20.35 22.94 -9.95
C LYS A 363 -19.31 22.14 -9.14
N CYS A 364 -18.08 21.96 -9.65
CA CYS A 364 -17.03 21.30 -8.87
C CYS A 364 -16.59 22.13 -7.66
N ASN A 365 -16.51 21.53 -6.48
CA ASN A 365 -16.05 22.20 -5.25
C ASN A 365 -14.55 22.53 -5.25
N PHE A 366 -13.77 21.86 -6.11
CA PHE A 366 -12.34 22.08 -6.29
C PHE A 366 -12.07 23.16 -7.33
N GLN A 367 -10.90 23.81 -7.24
CA GLN A 367 -10.55 24.93 -8.12
C GLN A 367 -10.20 24.46 -9.55
N HIS A 368 -10.80 25.09 -10.56
CA HIS A 368 -10.56 24.85 -11.98
C HIS A 368 -9.66 25.97 -12.53
N VAL A 369 -8.35 25.72 -12.61
CA VAL A 369 -7.37 26.67 -13.17
C VAL A 369 -6.85 26.09 -14.50
N PRO A 370 -6.90 26.83 -15.62
CA PRO A 370 -6.29 26.41 -16.88
C PRO A 370 -4.79 26.18 -16.72
N LYS A 371 -4.23 25.17 -17.40
CA LYS A 371 -2.81 24.82 -17.27
C LYS A 371 -1.93 25.70 -18.16
N GLY A 372 -1.60 26.89 -17.69
CA GLY A 372 -0.64 27.80 -18.32
C GLY A 372 -0.39 29.03 -17.45
N LEU A 373 0.87 29.49 -17.40
CA LEU A 373 1.38 30.57 -16.54
C LEU A 373 1.33 30.26 -15.03
N ASP A 374 2.28 29.43 -14.57
CA ASP A 374 3.21 29.80 -13.47
C ASP A 374 4.25 28.68 -13.23
N GLY A 375 5.49 29.06 -12.92
CA GLY A 375 6.55 28.16 -12.42
C GLY A 375 7.29 27.29 -13.46
N VAL A 376 8.57 27.58 -13.69
CA VAL A 376 9.45 26.83 -14.61
C VAL A 376 9.68 25.39 -14.13
N ASN A 377 9.32 24.41 -14.97
CA ASN A 377 9.96 23.09 -15.02
C ASN A 377 9.68 22.46 -16.40
N ASP A 378 10.68 22.47 -17.28
CA ASP A 378 10.51 22.23 -18.72
C ASP A 378 10.52 20.73 -19.06
N HIS A 379 9.37 20.08 -18.86
CA HIS A 379 9.10 18.73 -19.39
C HIS A 379 8.34 18.74 -20.72
N SER A 380 8.02 19.93 -21.25
CA SER A 380 8.01 20.16 -22.69
C SER A 380 9.45 19.98 -23.21
N SER A 381 9.76 19.04 -24.11
CA SER A 381 8.86 18.17 -24.83
C SER A 381 9.60 16.92 -25.34
N ILE A 382 9.69 15.89 -24.49
CA ILE A 382 10.20 14.57 -24.92
C ILE A 382 9.32 14.02 -26.05
N SER A 383 8.02 14.33 -26.05
CA SER A 383 7.08 13.91 -27.09
C SER A 383 7.32 14.55 -28.47
N SER A 384 7.85 15.78 -28.56
CA SER A 384 8.34 16.32 -29.85
C SER A 384 9.73 15.79 -30.23
N LEU A 385 10.38 15.03 -29.35
CA LEU A 385 11.50 14.13 -29.63
C LEU A 385 11.15 13.03 -30.66
N LEU A 386 9.87 12.69 -30.75
CA LEU A 386 9.35 11.55 -31.52
C LEU A 386 9.04 11.95 -32.98
N PRO A 387 9.17 11.03 -33.95
CA PRO A 387 8.74 11.28 -35.33
C PRO A 387 7.26 11.65 -35.39
N ALA A 388 6.92 12.75 -36.09
CA ALA A 388 5.54 13.25 -36.17
C ALA A 388 4.62 12.45 -37.11
N ALA A 389 5.18 11.59 -37.97
CA ALA A 389 4.44 10.73 -38.88
C ALA A 389 5.22 9.41 -39.13
N PRO A 390 4.54 8.28 -39.32
CA PRO A 390 5.20 7.01 -39.68
C PRO A 390 5.51 6.99 -41.19
N ILE A 391 6.69 6.52 -41.57
CA ILE A 391 7.01 6.26 -42.98
C ILE A 391 6.54 4.85 -43.33
N PRO A 392 5.64 4.65 -44.32
CA PRO A 392 5.11 3.33 -44.66
C PRO A 392 6.21 2.30 -44.94
N GLY A 393 6.17 1.16 -44.25
CA GLY A 393 7.17 0.09 -44.36
C GLY A 393 8.43 0.24 -43.50
N PHE A 394 8.61 1.35 -42.76
CA PHE A 394 9.78 1.59 -41.93
C PHE A 394 9.42 1.80 -40.45
N ILE A 395 10.26 1.26 -39.55
CA ILE A 395 10.14 1.44 -38.10
C ILE A 395 11.23 2.43 -37.66
N PRO A 396 10.91 3.55 -36.98
CA PRO A 396 11.93 4.47 -36.50
C PRO A 396 12.73 3.85 -35.33
N LEU A 397 14.05 3.98 -35.39
CA LEU A 397 14.99 3.49 -34.38
C LEU A 397 15.81 4.64 -33.79
N ASN A 398 16.23 4.53 -32.53
CA ASN A 398 17.20 5.44 -31.93
C ASN A 398 18.65 5.05 -32.25
N LYS A 399 19.61 5.85 -31.80
CA LYS A 399 21.07 5.60 -31.98
C LYS A 399 21.57 4.29 -31.36
N SER A 400 20.77 3.64 -30.53
CA SER A 400 21.04 2.34 -29.88
C SER A 400 20.24 1.19 -30.53
N HIS A 401 19.70 1.40 -31.74
CA HIS A 401 18.86 0.45 -32.49
C HIS A 401 17.56 0.02 -31.79
N GLN A 402 17.12 0.74 -30.76
CA GLN A 402 15.83 0.49 -30.10
C GLN A 402 14.71 1.16 -30.90
N ARG A 403 13.56 0.48 -31.03
CA ARG A 403 12.35 1.07 -31.63
C ARG A 403 11.92 2.31 -30.85
N ILE A 404 11.65 3.38 -31.59
CA ILE A 404 10.92 4.57 -31.14
C ILE A 404 9.49 4.42 -31.64
N ASP A 405 8.50 4.87 -30.87
CA ASP A 405 7.13 5.01 -31.36
C ASP A 405 6.88 6.40 -31.96
N THR A 406 5.96 6.48 -32.91
CA THR A 406 5.55 7.74 -33.55
C THR A 406 4.79 8.62 -32.55
N TYR A 407 4.88 9.95 -32.68
CA TYR A 407 4.08 10.87 -31.89
C TYR A 407 2.58 10.68 -32.15
N LEU A 408 1.84 10.21 -31.14
CA LEU A 408 0.39 10.18 -31.15
C LEU A 408 -0.15 11.57 -30.76
N ALA A 409 -0.72 12.27 -31.73
CA ALA A 409 -1.28 13.60 -31.53
C ALA A 409 -2.55 13.53 -30.66
N PHE A 410 -2.57 14.31 -29.57
CA PHE A 410 -3.68 14.31 -28.61
C PHE A 410 -5.04 14.60 -29.30
N PRO A 411 -6.05 13.73 -29.17
CA PRO A 411 -7.32 13.88 -29.87
C PRO A 411 -8.05 15.16 -29.46
N SER A 412 -8.70 15.82 -30.42
CA SER A 412 -9.38 17.09 -30.14
C SER A 412 -10.54 16.93 -29.14
N PRO A 413 -10.96 18.00 -28.43
CA PRO A 413 -12.16 17.97 -27.59
C PRO A 413 -13.44 17.59 -28.35
N VAL A 414 -13.47 17.81 -29.67
CA VAL A 414 -14.57 17.37 -30.56
C VAL A 414 -14.51 15.87 -30.79
N ALA A 415 -13.32 15.32 -31.07
CA ALA A 415 -13.10 13.89 -31.21
C ALA A 415 -13.50 13.11 -29.95
N TRP A 416 -13.06 13.58 -28.78
CA TRP A 416 -13.48 13.04 -27.49
C TRP A 416 -15.00 13.12 -27.28
N LYS A 417 -15.67 14.18 -27.74
CA LYS A 417 -17.13 14.30 -27.65
C LYS A 417 -17.85 13.28 -28.53
N ILE A 418 -17.37 13.04 -29.75
CA ILE A 418 -17.93 12.05 -30.69
C ILE A 418 -17.73 10.63 -30.11
N TYR A 419 -16.51 10.29 -29.69
CA TYR A 419 -16.21 9.00 -29.07
C TYR A 419 -17.11 8.72 -27.85
N ASN A 420 -17.22 9.65 -26.91
CA ASN A 420 -18.07 9.46 -25.71
C ASN A 420 -19.57 9.35 -26.07
N ALA A 421 -20.05 10.08 -27.08
CA ALA A 421 -21.43 9.99 -27.55
C ALA A 421 -21.74 8.64 -28.25
N ARG A 422 -20.73 7.97 -28.82
CA ARG A 422 -20.84 6.60 -29.31
C ARG A 422 -20.76 5.57 -28.18
N PHE A 423 -19.73 5.66 -27.33
CA PHE A 423 -19.52 4.79 -26.17
C PHE A 423 -20.77 4.65 -25.29
N ALA A 424 -21.49 5.75 -25.07
CA ALA A 424 -22.74 5.79 -24.30
C ALA A 424 -23.95 5.10 -24.97
N LYS A 425 -23.87 4.75 -26.27
CA LYS A 425 -24.89 3.98 -27.01
C LYS A 425 -24.47 2.53 -27.20
N ALA A 426 -23.26 2.33 -27.72
CA ALA A 426 -22.63 1.04 -27.93
C ALA A 426 -21.10 1.24 -27.88
N LYS A 427 -20.41 0.51 -27.00
CA LYS A 427 -18.96 0.62 -26.83
C LYS A 427 -18.24 -0.04 -28.02
N PRO A 428 -17.38 0.67 -28.78
CA PRO A 428 -16.60 0.08 -29.87
C PRO A 428 -15.69 -1.07 -29.40
N CYS A 429 -15.50 -2.07 -30.25
CA CYS A 429 -14.54 -3.15 -30.02
C CYS A 429 -13.11 -2.69 -30.37
N ASN A 430 -12.29 -2.40 -29.37
CA ASN A 430 -10.89 -1.99 -29.58
C ASN A 430 -10.10 -2.99 -30.44
N THR A 431 -10.29 -4.30 -30.24
CA THR A 431 -9.59 -5.33 -31.03
C THR A 431 -9.96 -5.22 -32.51
N PHE A 432 -11.26 -5.19 -32.84
CA PHE A 432 -11.74 -5.06 -34.21
C PHE A 432 -11.23 -3.76 -34.87
N HIS A 433 -11.40 -2.61 -34.22
CA HIS A 433 -11.11 -1.31 -34.85
C HIS A 433 -9.61 -0.99 -34.95
N LEU A 434 -8.78 -1.52 -34.05
CA LEU A 434 -7.32 -1.31 -34.06
C LEU A 434 -6.56 -2.40 -34.82
N GLN A 435 -6.99 -3.67 -34.73
CA GLN A 435 -6.29 -4.82 -35.33
C GLN A 435 -6.95 -5.31 -36.64
N GLN A 436 -8.11 -4.75 -37.01
CA GLN A 436 -8.93 -5.14 -38.18
C GLN A 436 -9.49 -6.57 -38.13
N GLU A 437 -9.36 -7.26 -36.99
CA GLU A 437 -9.92 -8.59 -36.73
C GLU A 437 -10.46 -8.68 -35.30
N CYS A 438 -11.48 -9.52 -35.07
CA CYS A 438 -11.90 -9.90 -33.72
C CYS A 438 -12.34 -11.36 -33.70
N SER A 439 -11.54 -12.22 -33.05
CA SER A 439 -11.78 -13.67 -32.98
C SER A 439 -12.92 -14.08 -32.03
N ALA A 440 -13.64 -13.12 -31.43
CA ALA A 440 -14.78 -13.37 -30.57
C ALA A 440 -16.06 -13.58 -31.39
N GLY A 441 -16.41 -14.83 -31.69
CA GLY A 441 -17.54 -15.21 -32.57
C GLY A 441 -18.94 -14.75 -32.15
N ASN A 442 -19.09 -14.20 -30.94
CA ASN A 442 -20.27 -13.42 -30.53
C ASN A 442 -19.81 -12.24 -29.65
N CYS A 443 -19.12 -11.27 -30.25
CA CYS A 443 -18.58 -10.12 -29.52
C CYS A 443 -19.69 -9.23 -28.95
N THR A 444 -19.52 -8.79 -27.70
CA THR A 444 -20.45 -7.88 -26.99
C THR A 444 -20.16 -6.40 -27.21
N PHE A 445 -19.19 -6.07 -28.07
CA PHE A 445 -18.76 -4.71 -28.40
C PHE A 445 -19.02 -4.38 -29.87
N ASP A 446 -19.21 -3.10 -30.17
CA ASP A 446 -19.65 -2.62 -31.48
C ASP A 446 -18.56 -2.76 -32.56
N HIS A 447 -18.89 -3.51 -33.63
CA HIS A 447 -18.08 -3.71 -34.83
C HIS A 447 -18.55 -2.82 -36.02
N SER A 448 -19.61 -2.03 -35.85
CA SER A 448 -20.08 -1.10 -36.90
C SER A 448 -19.04 -0.02 -37.17
N ASP A 449 -18.99 0.52 -38.40
CA ASP A 449 -18.02 1.54 -38.81
C ASP A 449 -17.96 2.73 -37.86
N ILE A 450 -16.76 3.16 -37.48
CA ILE A 450 -16.51 4.27 -36.54
C ILE A 450 -16.14 5.57 -37.27
N GLU A 451 -16.62 6.68 -36.71
CA GLU A 451 -16.26 8.03 -37.15
C GLU A 451 -14.73 8.22 -37.05
N PRO A 452 -14.06 8.87 -38.03
CA PRO A 452 -12.59 8.98 -38.02
C PRO A 452 -12.05 9.73 -36.80
N GLU A 453 -12.82 10.68 -36.25
CA GLU A 453 -12.49 11.35 -34.99
C GLU A 453 -12.67 10.43 -33.77
N ALA A 454 -13.65 9.51 -33.79
CA ALA A 454 -13.78 8.48 -32.76
C ALA A 454 -12.66 7.43 -32.87
N LYS A 455 -12.18 7.14 -34.08
CA LYS A 455 -11.00 6.30 -34.29
C LYS A 455 -9.72 6.96 -33.77
N GLN A 456 -9.53 8.27 -34.00
CA GLN A 456 -8.41 9.02 -33.43
C GLN A 456 -8.34 8.90 -31.89
N VAL A 457 -9.48 8.74 -31.21
CA VAL A 457 -9.57 8.54 -29.75
C VAL A 457 -9.29 7.10 -29.32
N LEU A 458 -9.37 6.12 -30.23
CA LEU A 458 -8.95 4.73 -30.00
C LEU A 458 -7.47 4.49 -30.34
N ASP A 459 -6.93 5.25 -31.30
CA ASP A 459 -5.53 5.19 -31.74
C ASP A 459 -4.55 5.91 -30.78
N TYR A 460 -5.04 6.58 -29.71
CA TYR A 460 -4.29 7.36 -28.71
C TYR A 460 -4.37 6.76 -27.30
#